data_AF-A0A967M480-F1
#
_entry.id   AF-A0A967M480-F1
#
_cell.length_a   1.000
_cell.length_b   1.000
_cell.length_c   1.000
_cell.angle_alpha   90.00
_cell.angle_beta   90.00
_cell.angle_gamma   90.00
#
_symmetry.space_group_name_H-M   'P 1'
#
loop_
_entity.id
_entity.type
_entity.pdbx_description
1 polymer ?
#
loop_
_entity_poly.entity_id
_entity_poly.type
_entity_poly.pdbx_seq_one_letter_code
_entity_poly.pdbx_strand_id
1 'polypeptide(L)' 'IGGGHRGVADRDAETTTLNFKGLKLSARTVVDVFPHMRNVPVVRCWSGIEGIMPDQIPVIGPSRNAPNAFHSFGFSA' A
#
# COMPACT_ATOMS: atom_id res chain seq x y z
N ILE A 1 11.90 -1.98 3.26
CA ILE A 1 11.00 -1.21 4.15
C ILE A 1 9.98 -0.50 3.30
N GLY A 2 8.71 -0.58 3.68
CA GLY A 2 7.59 -0.01 2.94
C GLY A 2 6.28 -0.39 3.62
N GLY A 3 5.18 0.22 3.17
CA GLY A 3 3.84 0.07 3.76
C GLY A 3 3.51 1.15 4.79
N GLY A 4 2.21 1.41 4.99
CA GLY A 4 1.69 2.25 6.08
C GLY A 4 1.66 3.77 5.83
N HIS A 5 2.29 4.28 4.77
CA HIS A 5 2.15 5.68 4.37
C HIS A 5 1.26 5.80 3.15
N ARG A 6 0.10 6.44 3.33
CA ARG A 6 -0.85 6.68 2.24
C ARG A 6 -0.28 7.68 1.24
N GLY A 7 -0.28 7.25 -0.03
CA GLY A 7 0.00 8.11 -1.18
C GLY A 7 -1.29 8.68 -1.77
N VAL A 8 -1.15 9.34 -2.92
CA VAL A 8 -2.28 9.72 -3.77
C VAL A 8 -2.26 8.79 -4.98
N ALA A 9 -3.40 8.17 -5.26
CA ALA A 9 -3.64 7.37 -6.45
C ALA A 9 -4.58 8.13 -7.37
N ASP A 10 -4.24 8.19 -8.65
CA ASP A 10 -5.17 8.54 -9.70
C ASP A 10 -5.66 7.23 -10.30
N ARG A 11 -6.88 6.85 -9.92
CA ARG A 11 -7.48 5.59 -10.36
C ARG A 11 -7.79 5.62 -11.85
N ASP A 12 -8.23 6.76 -12.37
CA ASP A 12 -8.72 6.84 -13.75
C ASP A 12 -7.53 6.89 -14.73
N ALA A 13 -6.40 7.49 -14.33
CA ALA A 13 -5.15 7.44 -15.08
C ALA A 13 -4.29 6.19 -14.78
N GLU A 14 -4.70 5.33 -13.85
CA GLU A 14 -3.93 4.18 -13.36
C GLU A 14 -2.50 4.54 -12.90
N THR A 15 -2.34 5.72 -12.31
CA THR A 15 -1.04 6.21 -11.85
C THR A 15 -1.01 6.52 -10.36
N THR A 16 0.20 6.63 -9.81
CA THR A 16 0.44 7.05 -8.44
C THR A 16 1.70 7.88 -8.37
N THR A 17 1.74 8.80 -7.42
CA THR A 17 2.90 9.67 -7.19
C THR A 17 3.65 9.25 -5.94
N LEU A 18 4.97 9.15 -6.05
CA LEU A 18 5.84 8.91 -4.90
C LEU A 18 5.82 10.10 -3.93
N ASN A 19 5.43 9.83 -2.69
CA ASN A 19 5.53 10.80 -1.60
C ASN A 19 6.90 10.70 -0.92
N PHE A 20 7.87 11.50 -1.40
CA PHE A 20 9.22 11.53 -0.82
C PHE A 20 9.28 11.99 0.64
N LYS A 21 8.33 12.81 1.11
CA LYS A 21 8.25 13.19 2.52
C LYS A 21 7.88 11.98 3.39
N GLY A 22 6.92 11.18 2.95
CA GLY A 22 6.56 9.91 3.60
C GLY A 22 7.71 8.91 3.58
N LEU A 23 8.37 8.74 2.43
CA LEU A 23 9.54 7.86 2.30
C LEU A 23 10.68 8.25 3.25
N LYS A 24 10.92 9.55 3.45
CA LYS A 24 11.92 10.03 4.42
C LYS A 24 11.59 9.59 5.86
N LEU A 25 10.30 9.58 6.22
CA LEU A 25 9.88 9.10 7.54
C LEU A 25 10.14 7.60 7.69
N SER A 26 9.75 6.79 6.69
CA SER A 26 10.04 5.35 6.70
C SER A 26 11.54 5.08 6.78
N ALA A 27 12.36 5.81 6.00
CA ALA A 27 13.81 5.65 6.03
C ALA A 27 14.44 6.01 7.38
N ARG A 28 13.85 6.96 8.13
CA ARG A 28 14.29 7.28 9.50
C ARG A 28 13.99 6.14 10.47
N THR A 29 12.76 5.64 10.47
CA THR A 29 12.35 4.48 11.30
C THR A 29 13.28 3.29 11.10
N VAL A 30 13.76 3.10 9.87
CA VAL A 30 14.71 2.04 9.53
C VAL A 30 16.05 2.23 10.18
N VAL A 31 16.58 3.44 10.13
CA VAL A 31 17.87 3.74 10.76
C VAL A 31 17.75 3.64 12.28
N ASP A 32 16.60 3.99 12.85
CA ASP A 32 16.34 3.88 14.29
C ASP A 32 16.34 2.41 14.75
N VAL A 33 15.74 1.50 13.97
CA VAL A 33 15.68 0.05 14.29
C VAL A 33 16.94 -0.70 13.84
N PHE A 34 17.54 -0.29 12.73
CA PHE A 34 18.70 -0.93 12.09
C PHE A 34 19.80 0.11 11.80
N PRO A 35 20.59 0.53 12.80
CA PRO A 35 21.56 1.63 12.66
C PRO A 35 22.60 1.45 11.55
N HIS A 36 22.99 0.21 11.27
CA HIS A 36 23.94 -0.13 10.21
C HIS A 36 23.44 0.23 8.79
N MET A 37 22.14 0.49 8.62
CA MET A 37 21.55 0.94 7.36
C MET A 37 21.73 2.43 7.08
N ARG A 38 22.28 3.23 8.01
CA ARG A 38 22.36 4.71 7.92
C ARG A 38 22.98 5.23 6.63
N ASN A 39 24.01 4.56 6.13
CA ASN A 39 24.79 4.99 4.96
C ASN A 39 24.51 4.14 3.71
N VAL A 40 23.46 3.31 3.74
CA VAL A 40 23.09 2.46 2.61
C VAL A 40 22.21 3.26 1.64
N PRO A 41 22.54 3.30 0.33
CA PRO A 41 21.75 4.04 -0.65
C PRO A 41 20.39 3.40 -0.91
N VAL A 42 19.37 4.23 -1.11
CA VAL A 42 18.06 3.77 -1.60
C VAL A 42 18.15 3.55 -3.10
N VAL A 43 18.02 2.29 -3.53
CA VAL A 43 18.18 1.92 -4.94
C VAL A 43 16.90 2.08 -5.76
N ARG A 44 15.73 1.99 -5.13
CA ARG A 44 14.41 2.08 -5.76
C ARG A 44 13.34 2.48 -4.74
N CYS A 45 12.31 3.15 -5.24
CA CYS A 45 11.09 3.48 -4.52
C CYS A 45 9.88 3.07 -5.37
N TRP A 46 8.79 2.67 -4.73
CA TRP A 46 7.53 2.38 -5.40
C TRP A 46 6.37 2.83 -4.53
N SER A 47 5.22 3.06 -5.16
CA SER A 47 3.92 3.17 -4.51
C SER A 47 2.98 2.16 -5.17
N GLY A 48 1.96 1.73 -4.43
CA GLY A 48 0.96 0.79 -4.89
C GLY A 48 -0.44 1.31 -4.57
N ILE A 49 -1.43 0.73 -5.25
CA ILE A 49 -2.84 0.97 -4.98
C ILE A 49 -3.37 -0.22 -4.19
N GLU A 50 -4.03 0.06 -3.07
CA GLU A 50 -4.59 -0.95 -2.17
C GLU A 50 -6.12 -0.81 -2.16
N GLY A 51 -6.81 -1.95 -2.24
CA GLY A 51 -8.27 -2.00 -2.18
C GLY A 51 -8.72 -1.98 -0.72
N ILE A 52 -9.21 -0.83 -0.25
CA ILE A 52 -9.70 -0.64 1.12
C ILE A 52 -11.23 -0.49 1.06
N MET A 53 -11.95 -1.32 1.82
CA MET A 53 -13.39 -1.15 2.00
C MET A 53 -13.68 0.01 2.97
N PRO A 54 -14.81 0.74 2.83
CA PRO A 54 -15.13 1.84 3.74
C PRO A 54 -15.19 1.45 5.23
N ASP A 55 -15.51 0.19 5.53
CA ASP A 55 -15.51 -0.40 6.87
C ASP A 55 -14.22 -1.12 7.25
N GLN A 56 -13.24 -1.16 6.34
CA GLN A 56 -11.96 -1.88 6.47
C GLN A 56 -12.09 -3.39 6.69
N ILE A 57 -13.22 -3.99 6.28
CA ILE A 57 -13.44 -5.44 6.32
C ILE A 57 -13.35 -6.00 4.90
N PRO A 58 -12.56 -7.06 4.65
CA PRO A 58 -12.49 -7.67 3.32
C PRO A 58 -13.83 -8.32 2.94
N VAL A 59 -14.12 -8.31 1.65
CA VAL A 59 -15.29 -8.99 1.09
C VAL A 59 -14.89 -10.39 0.66
N ILE A 60 -15.47 -11.40 1.31
CA ILE A 60 -15.32 -12.82 0.95
C ILE A 60 -16.69 -13.47 0.95
N GLY A 61 -17.17 -13.95 -0.20
CA GLY A 61 -18.48 -14.59 -0.28
C GLY A 61 -19.04 -14.78 -1.68
N PRO A 62 -20.17 -15.47 -1.83
CA PRO A 62 -20.79 -15.72 -3.13
C PRO A 62 -21.25 -14.42 -3.81
N SER A 63 -21.18 -14.38 -5.13
CA SER A 63 -21.69 -13.26 -5.91
C SER A 63 -23.20 -13.27 -5.94
N ARG A 64 -23.82 -12.09 -5.75
CA ARG A 64 -25.28 -11.92 -5.84
C ARG A 64 -25.81 -12.04 -7.27
N ASN A 65 -24.99 -11.70 -8.26
CA ASN A 65 -25.43 -11.56 -9.65
C ASN A 65 -24.87 -12.63 -10.60
N ALA A 66 -24.03 -13.54 -10.09
CA ALA A 66 -23.38 -14.57 -10.90
C ALA A 66 -23.42 -15.93 -10.15
N PRO A 67 -24.26 -16.89 -10.60
CA PRO A 67 -24.30 -18.23 -10.02
C PRO A 67 -22.92 -18.89 -10.03
N ASN A 68 -22.55 -19.55 -8.92
CA ASN A 68 -21.26 -20.22 -8.71
C ASN A 68 -20.00 -19.32 -8.72
N ALA A 69 -20.15 -17.99 -8.69
CA ALA A 69 -19.03 -17.06 -8.56
C ALA A 69 -18.83 -16.59 -7.10
N PHE A 70 -17.60 -16.25 -6.72
CA PHE A 70 -17.24 -15.73 -5.39
C PHE A 70 -16.40 -14.45 -5.50
N HIS A 71 -16.60 -13.53 -4.56
CA HIS A 71 -15.80 -12.33 -4.35
C HIS A 71 -14.72 -12.60 -3.29
N SER A 72 -13.54 -12.04 -3.53
CA SER A 72 -12.37 -12.12 -2.64
C SER A 72 -11.51 -10.88 -2.91
N PHE A 73 -11.79 -9.78 -2.21
CA PHE A 73 -11.09 -8.50 -2.37
C PHE A 73 -11.17 -7.63 -1.09
N GLY A 74 -10.46 -6.51 -1.06
CA GLY A 74 -10.55 -5.56 0.06
C GLY A 74 -9.63 -5.88 1.25
N PHE A 75 -8.53 -6.60 1.04
CA PHE A 75 -7.63 -7.12 2.09
C PHE A 75 -6.68 -6.07 2.71
N SER A 76 -7.06 -4.80 2.69
CA SER A 76 -6.20 -3.70 3.11
C SER A 76 -6.89 -2.91 4.22
N ALA A 77 -6.21 -2.77 5.37
CA ALA A 77 -6.62 -1.99 6.54
C ALA A 77 -5.56 -0.92 6.83
#